data_AF-A0A6P0KES6-F1
#
_entry.id   AF-A0A6P0KES6-F1
#
_cell.length_a   1.000
_cell.length_b   1.000
_cell.length_c   1.000
_cell.angle_alpha   90.00
_cell.angle_beta   90.00
_cell.angle_gamma   90.00
#
_symmetry.space_group_name_H-M   'P 1'
#
loop_
_entity.id
_entity.type
_entity.pdbx_description
1 polymer ?
#
loop_
_entity_poly.entity_id
_entity_poly.type
_entity_poly.pdbx_seq_one_letter_code
_entity_poly.pdbx_strand_id
1 'polypeptide(L)'
;MAKGEESIRVFVSPEIKERFKASCFYRGINMSDVASKLIEEWLAVNPPPEPQKTRKETIAELVQQNYYKLVTQSQIKLENLQAIASGKEPSKTDLKRIAEVLGIEEDQLEKM
;
A
#
# COMPACT_ATOMS: atom_id res chain seq x y z
N MET A 1 -11.46 -29.88 -8.57
CA MET A 1 -11.03 -29.33 -7.26
C MET A 1 -11.61 -27.93 -7.17
N ALA A 2 -12.70 -27.76 -6.43
CA ALA A 2 -13.34 -26.44 -6.29
C ALA A 2 -12.43 -25.54 -5.44
N LYS A 3 -12.21 -24.28 -5.85
CA LYS A 3 -11.44 -23.28 -5.11
C LYS A 3 -11.92 -23.27 -3.65
N GLY A 4 -11.00 -23.54 -2.74
CA GLY A 4 -11.29 -23.83 -1.33
C GLY A 4 -11.85 -22.62 -0.60
N GLU A 5 -12.87 -22.87 0.21
CA GLU A 5 -13.36 -21.92 1.20
C GLU A 5 -12.27 -21.67 2.24
N GLU A 6 -12.04 -20.40 2.61
CA GLU A 6 -11.07 -20.00 3.63
C GLU A 6 -11.78 -19.64 4.93
N SER A 7 -11.21 -20.03 6.07
CA SER A 7 -11.82 -19.79 7.38
C SER A 7 -11.24 -18.57 8.07
N ILE A 8 -12.09 -17.73 8.64
CA ILE A 8 -11.69 -16.63 9.53
C ILE A 8 -11.84 -17.11 10.98
N ARG A 9 -10.80 -16.95 11.80
CA ARG A 9 -10.87 -17.22 13.24
C ARG A 9 -11.19 -15.94 14.00
N VAL A 10 -12.30 -15.95 14.74
CA VAL A 10 -12.73 -14.82 15.58
C VAL A 10 -13.05 -15.29 16.99
N PHE A 11 -12.81 -14.40 17.97
CA PHE A 11 -13.22 -14.62 19.35
C PHE A 11 -14.52 -13.87 19.59
N VAL A 12 -15.51 -14.58 20.13
CA VAL A 12 -16.80 -14.05 20.56
C VAL A 12 -17.12 -14.58 21.95
N SER A 13 -17.98 -13.89 22.69
CA SER A 13 -18.43 -14.40 23.98
C SER A 13 -19.20 -15.73 23.80
N PRO A 14 -19.13 -16.65 24.78
CA PRO A 14 -19.88 -17.92 24.71
C PRO A 14 -21.38 -17.71 24.50
N GLU A 15 -21.96 -16.70 25.15
CA GLU A 15 -23.39 -16.38 25.03
C GLU A 15 -23.77 -16.01 23.57
N ILE A 16 -22.99 -15.15 22.93
CA ILE A 16 -23.24 -14.73 21.54
C ILE A 16 -23.13 -15.94 20.61
N LYS A 17 -22.11 -16.79 20.80
CA LYS A 17 -21.89 -17.99 20.00
C LYS A 17 -23.10 -18.93 20.05
N GLU A 18 -23.60 -19.23 21.25
CA GLU A 18 -24.71 -20.16 21.43
C GLU A 18 -26.03 -19.58 20.88
N ARG A 19 -26.30 -18.30 21.11
CA ARG A 19 -27.48 -17.62 20.55
C ARG A 19 -27.45 -17.60 19.02
N PHE A 20 -26.29 -17.32 18.43
CA PHE A 20 -26.11 -17.31 16.98
C PHE A 20 -26.34 -18.70 16.37
N LYS A 21 -25.73 -19.74 16.95
CA LYS A 21 -25.91 -21.13 16.52
C LYS A 21 -27.37 -21.57 16.61
N ALA A 22 -28.01 -21.33 17.74
CA ALA A 22 -29.40 -21.70 17.95
C ALA A 22 -30.32 -21.01 16.93
N SER A 23 -30.12 -19.71 16.69
CA SER A 23 -30.89 -18.97 15.70
C SER A 23 -30.73 -19.55 14.29
N CYS A 24 -29.51 -19.86 13.87
CA CYS A 24 -29.25 -20.47 12.57
C CYS A 24 -29.88 -21.86 12.45
N PHE A 25 -29.76 -22.68 13.49
CA PHE A 25 -30.32 -24.02 13.56
C PHE A 25 -31.85 -24.00 13.42
N TYR A 26 -32.55 -23.19 14.22
CA TYR A 26 -34.02 -23.11 14.17
C TYR A 26 -34.56 -22.55 12.85
N ARG A 27 -33.74 -21.79 12.12
CA ARG A 27 -34.11 -21.23 10.81
C ARG A 27 -33.67 -22.11 9.63
N GLY A 28 -32.94 -23.20 9.89
CA GLY A 28 -32.42 -24.09 8.84
C GLY A 28 -31.42 -23.41 7.90
N ILE A 29 -30.68 -22.40 8.37
CA ILE A 29 -29.74 -21.61 7.57
C ILE A 29 -28.29 -21.94 7.92
N ASN A 30 -27.40 -21.86 6.94
CA ASN A 30 -25.98 -22.12 7.12
C ASN A 30 -25.31 -20.94 7.86
N MET A 31 -24.53 -21.25 8.89
CA MET A 31 -23.82 -20.25 9.69
C MET A 31 -22.79 -19.46 8.88
N SER A 32 -22.10 -20.12 7.95
CA SER A 32 -21.11 -19.50 7.06
C SER A 32 -21.78 -18.46 6.16
N ASP A 33 -22.93 -18.78 5.57
CA ASP A 33 -23.66 -17.85 4.71
C ASP A 33 -24.10 -16.59 5.47
N VAL A 34 -24.58 -16.76 6.70
CA VAL A 34 -24.96 -15.65 7.57
C VAL A 34 -23.73 -14.80 7.93
N ALA A 35 -22.63 -15.43 8.30
CA ALA A 35 -21.39 -14.73 8.64
C ALA A 35 -20.83 -13.96 7.43
N SER A 36 -20.76 -14.60 6.25
CA SER A 36 -20.31 -13.97 5.01
C SER A 36 -21.16 -12.74 4.67
N LYS A 37 -22.50 -12.86 4.77
CA LYS A 37 -23.40 -11.74 4.51
C LYS A 37 -23.17 -10.56 5.47
N LEU A 38 -23.02 -10.84 6.77
CA LEU A 38 -22.75 -9.79 7.76
C LEU A 38 -21.38 -9.12 7.52
N ILE A 39 -20.38 -9.88 7.08
CA ILE A 39 -19.06 -9.35 6.72
C ILE A 39 -19.17 -8.45 5.48
N GLU A 40 -19.88 -8.88 4.44
CA GLU A 40 -20.12 -8.07 3.24
C GLU A 40 -20.87 -6.77 3.56
N GLU A 41 -21.92 -6.84 4.37
CA GLU A 41 -22.67 -5.66 4.83
C GLU A 41 -21.78 -4.70 5.60
N TRP A 42 -20.88 -5.22 6.45
CA TRP A 42 -19.92 -4.40 7.18
C TRP A 42 -18.88 -3.74 6.26
N LEU A 43 -18.38 -4.47 5.25
CA LEU A 43 -17.40 -3.97 4.28
C LEU A 43 -18.00 -2.92 3.33
N ALA A 44 -19.31 -2.98 3.06
CA ALA A 44 -19.98 -1.97 2.24
C ALA A 44 -19.91 -0.56 2.84
N VAL A 45 -19.87 -0.47 4.17
CA VAL A 45 -19.76 0.81 4.90
C VAL A 45 -18.37 1.06 5.48
N ASN A 46 -17.56 0.01 5.64
CA ASN A 46 -16.17 0.07 6.08
C ASN A 46 -15.29 -0.60 5.02
N PRO A 47 -15.17 -0.01 3.82
CA PRO A 47 -14.27 -0.56 2.82
C PRO A 47 -12.86 -0.58 3.41
N PRO A 48 -12.02 -1.56 3.02
CA PRO A 48 -10.60 -1.46 3.34
C PRO A 48 -10.12 -0.09 2.86
N PRO A 49 -9.22 0.58 3.60
CA PRO A 49 -8.61 1.79 3.09
C PRO A 49 -8.10 1.46 1.69
N GLU A 50 -8.41 2.32 0.71
CA GLU A 50 -7.84 2.14 -0.62
C GLU A 50 -6.34 1.93 -0.40
N PRO A 51 -5.73 0.89 -1.01
CA PRO A 51 -4.29 0.79 -0.99
C PRO A 51 -3.83 2.16 -1.42
N GLN A 52 -3.11 2.87 -0.55
CA GLN A 52 -2.53 4.13 -0.93
C GLN A 52 -1.85 3.80 -2.24
N LYS A 53 -2.38 4.34 -3.35
CA LYS A 53 -1.56 4.52 -4.53
C LYS A 53 -0.40 5.24 -3.90
N THR A 54 0.73 4.56 -3.76
CA THR A 54 2.00 5.22 -3.57
C THR A 54 1.89 6.34 -4.58
N ARG A 55 1.74 7.60 -4.12
CA ARG A 55 1.91 8.73 -5.02
C ARG A 55 3.19 8.36 -5.71
N LYS A 56 3.16 8.19 -7.03
CA LYS A 56 4.39 7.97 -7.80
C LYS A 56 5.27 9.12 -7.37
N GLU A 57 6.18 8.86 -6.44
CA GLU A 57 6.96 9.90 -5.85
C GLU A 57 7.82 10.36 -7.00
N THR A 58 7.62 11.59 -7.45
CA THR A 58 8.35 12.03 -8.63
C THR A 58 9.82 12.11 -8.26
N ILE A 59 10.71 11.96 -9.24
CA ILE A 59 12.15 12.15 -8.98
C ILE A 59 12.40 13.54 -8.36
N ALA A 60 11.58 14.55 -8.70
CA ALA A 60 11.60 15.86 -8.07
C ALA A 60 11.31 15.81 -6.57
N GLU A 61 10.26 15.11 -6.14
CA GLU A 61 9.92 14.94 -4.71
C GLU A 61 11.02 14.18 -3.96
N LEU A 62 11.56 13.11 -4.56
CA LEU A 62 12.68 12.36 -3.98
C LEU A 62 13.91 13.26 -3.77
N VAL A 63 14.23 14.09 -4.76
CA VAL A 63 15.37 15.03 -4.68
C VAL A 63 15.11 16.11 -3.65
N GLN A 64 13.88 16.62 -3.53
CA GLN A 64 13.52 17.60 -2.49
C GLN A 64 13.67 17.00 -1.08
N GLN A 65 13.15 15.79 -0.86
CA GLN A 65 13.19 15.13 0.45
C GLN A 65 14.62 14.78 0.89
N ASN A 66 15.50 14.49 -0.07
CA ASN A 66 16.88 14.07 0.18
C ASN A 66 17.93 15.11 -0.22
N TYR A 67 17.51 16.37 -0.38
CA TYR A 67 18.32 17.42 -1.01
C TYR A 67 19.70 17.60 -0.37
N TYR A 68 19.77 17.66 0.97
CA TYR A 68 21.04 17.82 1.68
C TYR A 68 22.00 16.63 1.45
N LYS A 69 21.47 15.40 1.42
CA LYS A 69 22.26 14.19 1.16
C LYS A 69 22.79 14.19 -0.27
N LEU A 70 21.96 14.55 -1.23
CA LEU A 70 22.35 14.65 -2.64
C LEU A 70 23.38 15.74 -2.88
N VAL A 71 23.23 16.93 -2.27
CA VAL A 71 24.22 18.02 -2.39
C VAL A 71 25.59 17.60 -1.86
N THR A 72 25.62 16.80 -0.79
CA THR A 72 26.87 16.39 -0.13
C THR A 72 27.50 15.14 -0.75
N GLN A 73 26.71 14.24 -1.36
CA GLN A 73 27.18 12.90 -1.74
C GLN A 73 27.05 12.58 -3.24
N SER A 74 26.17 13.23 -4.01
CA SER A 74 25.86 12.83 -5.40
C SER A 74 26.85 13.35 -6.45
N GLN A 75 27.73 14.30 -6.10
CA GLN A 75 28.61 15.01 -7.04
C GLN A 75 27.85 15.69 -8.20
N ILE A 76 26.52 15.89 -8.08
CA ILE A 76 25.71 16.65 -9.02
C ILE A 76 25.87 18.14 -8.70
N LYS A 77 25.98 18.97 -9.75
CA LYS A 77 26.03 20.43 -9.58
C LYS A 77 24.76 20.92 -8.86
N LEU A 78 24.92 21.87 -7.93
CA LEU A 78 23.82 22.42 -7.16
C LEU A 78 22.66 22.91 -8.06
N GLU A 79 22.99 23.61 -9.14
CA GLU A 79 22.02 24.12 -10.12
C GLU A 79 21.20 23.00 -10.78
N ASN A 80 21.84 21.85 -11.06
CA ASN A 80 21.17 20.69 -11.63
C ASN A 80 20.24 20.03 -10.62
N LEU A 81 20.68 19.87 -9.36
CA LEU A 81 19.83 19.34 -8.29
C LEU A 81 18.60 20.22 -8.04
N GLN A 82 18.76 21.54 -8.03
CA GLN A 82 17.65 22.48 -7.91
C GLN A 82 16.68 22.40 -9.07
N ALA A 83 17.20 22.27 -10.29
CA ALA A 83 16.36 22.12 -11.47
C ALA A 83 15.55 20.81 -11.42
N ILE A 84 16.16 19.69 -11.00
CA ILE A 84 15.48 18.40 -10.85
C ILE A 84 14.44 18.46 -9.72
N ALA A 85 14.80 19.05 -8.57
CA ALA A 85 13.86 19.30 -7.47
C ALA A 85 12.66 20.16 -7.90
N SER A 86 12.83 21.00 -8.92
CA SER A 86 11.77 21.85 -9.47
C SER A 86 10.96 21.19 -10.59
N GLY A 87 11.22 19.92 -10.91
CA GLY A 87 10.48 19.15 -11.92
C GLY A 87 11.15 19.07 -13.30
N LYS A 88 12.42 19.50 -13.45
CA LYS A 88 13.18 19.25 -14.69
C LYS A 88 13.53 17.76 -14.79
N GLU A 89 13.40 17.21 -16.00
CA GLU A 89 13.82 15.84 -16.28
C GLU A 89 15.35 15.67 -16.04
N PRO A 90 15.76 14.76 -15.14
CA PRO A 90 17.17 14.52 -14.86
C PRO A 90 17.87 13.84 -16.05
N SER A 91 19.15 14.10 -16.23
CA SER A 91 19.93 13.34 -17.22
C SER A 91 20.19 11.92 -16.73
N LYS A 92 20.53 10.98 -17.62
CA LYS A 92 20.93 9.62 -17.25
C LYS A 92 22.07 9.58 -16.22
N THR A 93 23.00 10.53 -16.32
CA THR A 93 24.11 10.66 -15.36
C THR A 93 23.63 11.16 -14.00
N ASP A 94 22.66 12.08 -13.96
CA ASP A 94 22.07 12.58 -12.71
C ASP A 94 21.23 11.49 -12.02
N LEU A 95 20.42 10.74 -12.78
CA LEU A 95 19.65 9.60 -12.32
C LEU A 95 20.53 8.56 -11.64
N LYS A 96 21.62 8.16 -12.30
CA LYS A 96 22.58 7.19 -11.74
C LYS A 96 23.15 7.61 -10.40
N ARG A 97 23.50 8.89 -10.27
CA ARG A 97 24.07 9.45 -9.04
C ARG A 97 23.05 9.60 -7.92
N ILE A 98 21.80 9.94 -8.27
CA ILE A 98 20.68 9.96 -7.32
C ILE A 98 20.42 8.53 -6.83
N ALA A 99 20.36 7.55 -7.74
CA ALA A 99 20.18 6.13 -7.45
C ALA A 99 21.25 5.62 -6.47
N GLU A 100 22.52 5.88 -6.77
CA GLU A 100 23.67 5.46 -5.96
C GLU A 100 23.63 6.05 -4.54
N VAL A 101 23.32 7.34 -4.39
CA VAL A 101 23.26 8.00 -3.07
C VAL A 101 22.03 7.57 -2.26
N LEU A 102 20.91 7.34 -2.93
CA LEU A 102 19.66 6.94 -2.27
C LEU A 102 19.57 5.43 -2.03
N GLY A 103 20.44 4.63 -2.65
CA GLY A 103 20.38 3.17 -2.59
C GLY A 103 19.13 2.62 -3.29
N ILE A 104 18.68 3.30 -4.34
CA ILE A 104 17.52 2.94 -5.16
C ILE A 104 18.04 2.39 -6.50
N GLU A 105 17.39 1.37 -7.05
CA GLU A 105 17.72 0.84 -8.37
C GLU A 105 17.40 1.86 -9.48
N GLU A 106 18.30 2.05 -10.45
CA GLU A 106 18.11 3.01 -11.56
C GLU A 106 16.80 2.74 -12.35
N ASP A 107 16.46 1.47 -12.58
CA ASP A 107 15.22 1.04 -13.25
C ASP A 107 13.96 1.47 -12.51
N GLN A 108 14.02 1.61 -11.18
CA GLN A 108 12.89 2.13 -10.40
C GLN A 108 12.72 3.63 -10.60
N LEU A 109 13.82 4.39 -10.65
CA LEU A 109 13.78 5.83 -10.91
C LEU A 109 13.35 6.15 -12.35
N GLU A 110 13.77 5.37 -13.35
CA GLU A 110 13.33 5.54 -14.76
C GLU A 110 11.82 5.28 -14.97
N LYS A 111 11.17 4.57 -14.05
CA LYS A 111 9.73 4.22 -14.13
C LYS A 111 8.79 5.16 -13.36
N MET A 112 9.34 6.15 -12.64
CA MET A 112 8.58 7.14 -11.85
C MET A 112 8.08 8.28 -12.73
#